data_AF-A0A933MZA2-F1
#
_entry.id   AF-A0A933MZA2-F1
#
_cell.length_a   1.000
_cell.length_b   1.000
_cell.length_c   1.000
_cell.angle_alpha   90.00
_cell.angle_beta   90.00
_cell.angle_gamma   90.00
#
_symmetry.space_group_name_H-M   'P 1'
#
loop_
_entity.id
_entity.type
_entity.pdbx_description
1 polymer ?
#
loop_
_entity_poly.entity_id
_entity_poly.type
_entity_poly.pdbx_seq_one_letter_code
_entity_poly.pdbx_strand_id
1 'polypeptide(L)'
;MSAVAVKDDLLNVAKLFGDVETVITDAVRHYAIDQCVERIESARAKIREYEVKFGTDYLTFASRVQTDAEFLRRIEAKNPLWEEDAMEWKYRSDEVVEWTQTLERILKQ
;
A
#
# COMPACT_ATOMS: atom_id res chain seq x y z
N MET A 1 11.30 24.65 -3.62
CA MET A 1 12.48 23.77 -3.55
C MET A 1 12.91 23.65 -2.10
N SER A 2 13.15 22.42 -1.66
CA SER A 2 13.73 22.12 -0.34
C SER A 2 15.17 21.62 -0.56
N ALA A 3 16.12 22.04 0.26
CA ALA A 3 17.51 21.61 0.15
C ALA A 3 17.77 20.40 1.05
N VAL A 4 18.42 19.37 0.51
CA VAL A 4 18.88 18.19 1.25
C VAL A 4 20.39 18.09 1.09
N ALA A 5 21.12 17.91 2.19
CA ALA A 5 22.57 17.73 2.16
C ALA A 5 22.92 16.33 1.66
N VAL A 6 23.75 16.24 0.63
CA VAL A 6 24.25 14.99 0.04
C VAL A 6 25.78 14.97 0.15
N LYS A 7 26.35 13.81 0.45
CA LYS A 7 27.81 13.65 0.54
C LYS A 7 28.48 13.94 -0.80
N ASP A 8 29.60 14.66 -0.77
CA ASP A 8 30.35 15.04 -1.98
C ASP A 8 30.79 13.84 -2.82
N ASP A 9 31.14 12.72 -2.19
CA ASP A 9 31.52 11.48 -2.89
C ASP A 9 30.38 10.97 -3.78
N LEU A 10 29.13 11.04 -3.29
CA LEU A 10 27.94 10.62 -4.05
C LEU A 10 27.64 11.61 -5.18
N LEU A 11 27.84 12.91 -4.95
CA LEU A 11 27.68 13.93 -5.99
C LEU A 11 28.72 13.75 -7.10
N ASN A 12 29.96 13.42 -6.75
CA ASN A 12 31.01 13.17 -7.72
C ASN A 12 30.73 11.94 -8.57
N VAL A 13 30.16 10.89 -7.97
CA VAL A 13 29.66 9.73 -8.71
C VAL A 13 28.47 10.11 -9.61
N ALA A 14 27.51 10.89 -9.12
CA ALA A 14 26.35 11.34 -9.91
C ALA A 14 26.75 12.16 -11.14
N LYS A 15 27.77 13.02 -11.03
CA LYS A 15 28.32 13.81 -12.15
C LYS A 15 28.84 12.94 -13.30
N LEU A 16 29.26 11.71 -13.02
CA LEU A 16 29.70 10.77 -14.07
C LEU A 16 28.53 10.29 -14.94
N PHE A 17 27.29 10.39 -14.45
CA PHE A 17 26.08 9.95 -15.13
C PHE A 17 25.31 11.09 -15.82
N GLY A 18 25.72 12.35 -15.62
CA GLY A 18 25.14 13.50 -16.29
C GLY A 18 24.93 14.70 -15.37
N ASP A 19 23.94 15.52 -15.70
CA ASP A 19 23.50 16.62 -14.84
C ASP A 19 23.00 16.08 -13.50
N VAL A 20 23.60 16.58 -12.41
CA VAL A 20 23.38 16.05 -11.06
C VAL A 20 21.93 16.24 -10.61
N GLU A 21 21.32 17.37 -10.95
CA GLU A 21 19.93 17.66 -10.59
C GLU A 21 18.98 16.67 -11.28
N THR A 22 19.19 16.43 -12.57
CA THR A 22 18.43 15.44 -13.35
C THR A 22 18.61 14.03 -12.79
N VAL A 23 19.86 13.58 -12.60
CA VAL A 23 20.17 12.24 -12.10
C VAL A 23 19.56 11.99 -10.72
N ILE A 24 19.67 12.96 -9.81
CA ILE A 24 19.09 12.83 -8.46
C ILE A 24 17.57 12.85 -8.52
N THR A 25 16.97 13.72 -9.34
CA THR A 25 15.51 13.79 -9.49
C THR A 25 14.95 12.47 -10.01
N ASP A 26 15.57 11.89 -11.03
CA ASP A 26 15.17 10.59 -11.58
C ASP A 26 15.37 9.46 -10.58
N ALA A 27 16.48 9.44 -9.84
CA ALA A 27 16.73 8.44 -8.80
C ALA A 27 15.68 8.50 -7.68
N VAL A 28 15.34 9.71 -7.22
CA VAL A 28 14.29 9.90 -6.19
C VAL A 28 12.92 9.50 -6.74
N ARG A 29 12.63 9.83 -8.01
CA ARG A 29 11.38 9.43 -8.67
C ARG A 29 11.24 7.92 -8.75
N HIS A 30 12.27 7.21 -9.21
CA HIS A 30 12.26 5.75 -9.28
C HIS A 30 12.10 5.13 -7.88
N TYR A 31 12.85 5.60 -6.89
CA TYR A 31 12.70 5.11 -5.52
C TYR A 31 11.28 5.31 -4.98
N ALA A 32 10.67 6.47 -5.24
CA ALA A 32 9.30 6.73 -4.81
C ALA A 32 8.29 5.81 -5.51
N ILE A 33 8.47 5.54 -6.80
CA ILE A 33 7.64 4.57 -7.55
C ILE A 33 7.76 3.17 -6.95
N ASP A 34 8.99 2.70 -6.73
CA ASP A 34 9.25 1.36 -6.19
C ASP A 34 8.60 1.19 -4.81
N GLN A 35 8.73 2.19 -3.94
CA GLN A 35 8.10 2.19 -2.62
C GLN A 35 6.57 2.17 -2.70
N CYS A 36 5.96 2.91 -3.64
CA CYS A 36 4.51 2.85 -3.84
C CYS A 36 4.08 1.45 -4.29
N VAL A 37 4.79 0.85 -5.25
CA VAL A 37 4.48 -0.50 -5.76
C VAL A 37 4.61 -1.55 -4.66
N GLU A 38 5.69 -1.51 -3.88
CA GLU A 38 5.90 -2.43 -2.76
C GLU A 38 4.76 -2.36 -1.73
N ARG A 39 4.32 -1.14 -1.39
CA ARG A 39 3.20 -0.92 -0.46
C ARG A 39 1.88 -1.44 -1.01
N ILE A 40 1.58 -1.16 -2.28
CA ILE A 40 0.38 -1.64 -2.95
C ILE A 40 0.34 -3.18 -2.96
N GLU A 41 1.44 -3.82 -3.36
CA GLU A 41 1.48 -5.28 -3.45
C GLU A 41 1.41 -5.96 -2.09
N SER A 42 2.07 -5.40 -1.08
CA SER A 42 1.96 -5.86 0.31
C SER A 42 0.52 -5.77 0.84
N ALA A 43 -0.14 -4.63 0.65
CA ALA A 43 -1.52 -4.45 1.08
C ALA A 43 -2.48 -5.38 0.31
N ARG A 44 -2.29 -5.54 -1.01
CA ARG A 44 -3.06 -6.50 -1.83
C ARG A 44 -2.88 -7.95 -1.40
N ALA A 45 -1.66 -8.35 -1.05
CA ALA A 45 -1.41 -9.70 -0.52
C ALA A 45 -2.21 -9.92 0.77
N LYS A 46 -2.21 -8.94 1.68
CA LYS A 46 -2.96 -9.03 2.93
C LYS A 46 -4.48 -9.05 2.73
N ILE A 47 -5.00 -8.24 1.82
CA ILE A 47 -6.42 -8.26 1.39
C ILE A 47 -6.80 -9.66 0.90
N ARG A 48 -5.98 -10.27 0.03
CA ARG A 48 -6.23 -11.63 -0.49
C ARG A 48 -6.23 -12.69 0.61
N GLU A 49 -5.37 -12.57 1.62
CA GLU A 49 -5.39 -13.48 2.78
C GLU A 49 -6.75 -13.44 3.50
N TYR A 50 -7.32 -12.24 3.70
CA TYR A 50 -8.63 -12.10 4.31
C TYR A 50 -9.76 -12.59 3.40
N GLU A 51 -9.69 -12.31 2.11
CA GLU A 51 -10.66 -12.81 1.13
C GLU A 51 -10.73 -14.34 1.14
N VAL A 52 -9.58 -15.00 1.23
CA VAL A 52 -9.50 -16.47 1.36
C VAL A 52 -9.99 -16.92 2.74
N LYS A 53 -9.61 -16.24 3.83
CA LYS A 53 -10.01 -16.57 5.20
C LYS A 53 -11.53 -16.54 5.41
N PHE A 54 -12.17 -15.50 4.86
CA PHE A 54 -13.61 -15.27 5.02
C PHE A 54 -14.45 -15.72 3.81
N GLY A 55 -13.79 -16.10 2.70
CA GLY A 55 -14.41 -16.66 1.50
C GLY A 55 -15.20 -15.65 0.67
N THR A 56 -14.92 -14.35 0.81
CA THR A 56 -15.67 -13.27 0.18
C THR A 56 -14.85 -11.98 0.15
N ASP A 57 -15.28 -10.95 -0.58
CA ASP A 57 -14.65 -9.63 -0.57
C ASP A 57 -15.04 -8.80 0.66
N TYR A 58 -14.30 -7.72 0.93
CA TYR A 58 -14.50 -6.91 2.13
C TYR A 58 -15.90 -6.28 2.21
N LEU A 59 -16.45 -5.78 1.10
CA LEU A 59 -17.74 -5.09 1.11
C LEU A 59 -18.87 -6.08 1.42
N THR A 60 -18.81 -7.27 0.80
CA THR A 60 -19.74 -8.35 1.11
C THR A 60 -19.58 -8.82 2.55
N PHE A 61 -18.36 -9.01 3.04
CA PHE A 61 -18.10 -9.37 4.43
C PHE A 61 -18.70 -8.34 5.41
N ALA A 62 -18.36 -7.06 5.23
CA ALA A 62 -18.80 -5.96 6.08
C ALA A 62 -20.33 -5.81 6.10
N SER A 63 -20.98 -6.05 4.96
CA SER A 63 -22.45 -6.06 4.89
C SER A 63 -23.05 -7.24 5.66
N ARG A 64 -22.50 -8.45 5.48
CA ARG A 64 -23.05 -9.67 6.08
C ARG A 64 -22.89 -9.71 7.59
N VAL A 65 -21.77 -9.26 8.15
CA VAL A 65 -21.61 -9.20 9.62
C VAL A 65 -22.64 -8.28 10.30
N GLN A 66 -23.20 -7.30 9.56
CA GLN A 66 -24.24 -6.39 10.07
C GLN A 66 -25.67 -6.88 9.82
N THR A 67 -25.88 -7.74 8.83
CA THR A 67 -27.23 -8.06 8.31
C THR A 67 -27.61 -9.55 8.42
N ASP A 68 -26.64 -10.44 8.60
CA ASP A 68 -26.82 -11.89 8.66
C ASP A 68 -26.29 -12.41 10.01
N ALA A 69 -27.21 -12.53 10.98
CA ALA A 69 -26.88 -12.97 12.34
C ALA A 69 -26.30 -14.41 12.39
N GLU A 70 -26.70 -15.28 11.46
CA GLU A 70 -26.18 -16.64 11.37
C GLU A 70 -24.76 -16.65 10.78
N PHE A 71 -24.47 -15.78 9.82
CA PHE A 71 -23.10 -15.55 9.37
C PHE A 71 -22.22 -15.01 10.49
N LEU A 72 -22.67 -14.00 11.23
CA LEU A 72 -21.93 -13.43 12.35
C LEU A 72 -21.56 -14.50 13.39
N ARG A 73 -22.55 -15.28 13.86
CA ARG A 73 -22.31 -16.38 14.82
C ARG A 73 -21.27 -17.39 14.33
N ARG A 74 -21.30 -17.76 13.04
CA ARG A 74 -20.32 -18.68 12.45
C ARG A 74 -18.92 -18.08 12.41
N ILE A 75 -18.81 -16.79 12.08
CA ILE A 75 -17.53 -16.08 12.04
C ILE A 75 -16.97 -15.94 13.46
N GLU A 76 -17.75 -15.52 14.44
CA GLU A 76 -17.34 -15.42 15.84
C GLU A 76 -16.81 -16.76 16.38
N ALA A 77 -17.51 -17.86 16.07
CA ALA A 77 -17.10 -19.19 16.50
C ALA A 77 -15.80 -19.68 15.83
N LYS A 78 -15.59 -19.34 14.55
CA LYS A 78 -14.44 -19.84 13.76
C LYS A 78 -13.22 -18.93 13.82
N ASN A 79 -13.44 -17.63 13.96
CA ASN A 79 -12.42 -16.58 13.93
C ASN A 79 -12.70 -15.56 15.06
N PRO A 80 -12.27 -15.82 16.30
CA PRO A 80 -12.54 -14.91 17.42
C PRO A 80 -11.97 -13.50 17.25
N LEU A 81 -10.94 -13.33 16.41
CA LEU A 81 -10.30 -12.04 16.10
C LEU A 81 -10.85 -11.38 14.82
N TRP A 82 -12.03 -11.79 14.35
CA TRP A 82 -12.58 -11.29 13.08
C TRP A 82 -12.76 -9.76 13.05
N GLU A 83 -13.02 -9.12 14.19
CA GLU A 83 -13.17 -7.66 14.27
C GLU A 83 -11.84 -6.96 13.99
N GLU A 84 -10.75 -7.44 14.58
CA GLU A 84 -9.39 -6.94 14.32
C GLU A 84 -8.99 -7.19 12.87
N ASP A 85 -9.28 -8.39 12.36
CA ASP A 85 -9.05 -8.73 10.96
C ASP A 85 -9.83 -7.78 10.03
N ALA A 86 -11.10 -7.48 10.33
CA ALA A 86 -11.93 -6.59 9.54
C ALA A 86 -11.41 -5.14 9.56
N MET A 87 -10.93 -4.68 10.71
CA MET A 87 -10.30 -3.37 10.85
C MET A 87 -9.01 -3.27 10.03
N GLU A 88 -8.12 -4.26 10.14
CA GLU A 88 -6.90 -4.30 9.32
C GLU A 88 -7.25 -4.41 7.83
N TRP A 89 -8.21 -5.25 7.46
CA TRP A 89 -8.60 -5.42 6.07
C TRP A 89 -9.14 -4.12 5.46
N LYS A 90 -9.96 -3.37 6.20
CA LYS A 90 -10.39 -2.03 5.79
C LYS A 90 -9.19 -1.11 5.59
N TYR A 91 -8.29 -1.06 6.57
CA TYR A 91 -7.10 -0.22 6.51
C TYR A 91 -6.24 -0.55 5.28
N ARG A 92 -6.00 -1.83 4.99
CA ARG A 92 -5.25 -2.26 3.80
C ARG A 92 -5.95 -1.86 2.50
N SER A 93 -7.27 -1.95 2.47
CA SER A 93 -8.06 -1.55 1.30
C SER A 93 -7.93 -0.06 1.02
N ASP A 94 -8.01 0.77 2.07
CA ASP A 94 -7.81 2.21 1.99
C ASP A 94 -6.33 2.54 1.61
N GLU A 95 -5.35 1.80 2.16
CA GLU A 95 -3.92 1.92 1.85
C GLU A 95 -3.64 1.67 0.35
N VAL A 96 -4.26 0.66 -0.27
CA VAL A 96 -4.13 0.40 -1.72
C VAL A 96 -4.60 1.60 -2.53
N VAL A 97 -5.73 2.22 -2.17
CA VAL A 97 -6.28 3.37 -2.87
C VAL A 97 -5.33 4.57 -2.78
N GLU A 98 -4.86 4.88 -1.58
CA GLU A 98 -3.96 6.01 -1.32
C GLU A 98 -2.64 5.89 -2.11
N TRP A 99 -1.99 4.73 -2.04
CA TRP A 99 -0.72 4.52 -2.74
C TRP A 99 -0.90 4.44 -4.25
N THR A 100 -2.01 3.91 -4.75
CA THR A 100 -2.32 3.92 -6.18
C THR A 100 -2.47 5.36 -6.69
N GLN A 101 -3.22 6.21 -5.97
CA GLN A 101 -3.36 7.63 -6.31
C GLN A 101 -2.03 8.38 -6.26
N THR A 102 -1.19 8.06 -5.27
CA THR A 102 0.16 8.65 -5.15
C THR A 102 1.05 8.23 -6.31
N LEU A 103 1.06 6.95 -6.69
CA LEU A 103 1.79 6.45 -7.83
C LEU A 103 1.34 7.13 -9.13
N GLU A 104 0.03 7.23 -9.37
CA GLU A 104 -0.51 7.91 -10.55
C GLU A 104 -0.07 9.38 -10.63
N ARG A 105 -0.02 10.07 -9.50
CA ARG A 105 0.46 11.46 -9.43
C ARG A 105 1.93 11.56 -9.80
N ILE A 106 2.78 10.63 -9.34
CA ILE A 106 4.20 10.58 -9.72
C ILE A 106 4.37 10.25 -11.20
N LEU A 107 3.56 9.36 -11.77
CA LEU A 107 3.65 8.97 -13.19
C LEU A 107 3.16 10.06 -14.16
N LYS A 108 2.29 10.97 -13.72
CA LYS A 108 1.77 12.08 -14.53
C LYS A 108 2.67 13.32 -14.54
N GLN A 109 3.73 13.35 -13.73
CA GLN A 109 4.75 14.41 -13.70
C GLN A 109 5.78 14.24 -14.81
#